data_AF-A0A502F5K4-F1
#
_entry.id   AF-A0A502F5K4-F1
#
_cell.length_a   1.000
_cell.length_b   1.000
_cell.length_c   1.000
_cell.angle_alpha   90.00
_cell.angle_beta   90.00
_cell.angle_gamma   90.00
#
_symmetry.space_group_name_H-M   'P 1'
#
loop_
_entity.id
_entity.type
_entity.pdbx_description
1 polymer ?
#
loop_
_entity_poly.entity_id
_entity_poly.type
_entity_poly.pdbx_seq_one_letter_code
_entity_poly.pdbx_strand_id
1 'polypeptide(L)'
;MILPFIILSSCKNNQKTSDDIKKTDSISNTEKDSTEMSVRTATLFSFNNEDNTEIIKISGSEASDNDDFWLAGEKNILIVSKYKKDKGNELLIQKDTLLVSDYNHVNIDRKHFLRKKDYFLFATMESPLGNGDLGLYLSFFMLNLKTLKFYILKYEGESTLRSGNFVDGKFIEDKSLDSNVTIKEELYEFANKSKWIYNPSGLDKDINYYRNFEQKWHLDNDPEGSKTLYPAIIKSTYYSEDLFKFNGDYDKDQFIENADYKIVTYFRNNVIGYDKNKKLYFPITVESCDIGCDKKIEFVSENEIEISYEDSTQQADTIDLNKIEFTNNPL
;
A
#
# COMPACT_ATOMS: atom_id res chain seq x y z
N MET A 1 -50.94 31.48 27.13
CA MET A 1 -50.85 30.47 26.07
C MET A 1 -49.66 29.58 26.40
N ILE A 2 -49.74 28.85 27.52
CA ILE A 2 -49.98 27.40 27.64
C ILE A 2 -49.14 26.58 26.65
N LEU A 3 -47.99 26.11 27.18
CA LEU A 3 -47.23 24.96 26.73
C LEU A 3 -47.55 23.82 27.73
N PRO A 4 -47.79 22.57 27.31
CA PRO A 4 -47.78 21.46 28.24
C PRO A 4 -46.48 20.65 28.10
N PHE A 5 -45.68 20.70 29.17
CA PHE A 5 -44.76 19.64 29.56
C PHE A 5 -45.58 18.45 30.06
N ILE A 6 -45.25 17.24 29.63
CA ILE A 6 -45.72 16.01 30.29
C ILE A 6 -44.52 15.37 30.99
N ILE A 7 -44.57 15.41 32.32
CA ILE A 7 -43.79 14.57 33.23
C ILE A 7 -44.70 13.42 33.63
N LEU A 8 -44.21 12.18 33.52
CA LEU A 8 -44.79 11.06 34.25
C LEU A 8 -43.68 10.32 34.99
N SER A 9 -43.77 10.39 36.31
CA SER A 9 -42.95 9.66 37.26
C SER A 9 -43.84 8.68 38.04
N SER A 10 -43.23 7.55 38.41
CA SER A 10 -43.50 6.73 39.60
C SER A 10 -44.52 5.58 39.48
N CYS A 11 -44.02 4.37 39.72
CA CYS A 11 -44.37 3.61 40.93
C CYS A 11 -43.22 2.67 41.34
N LYS A 12 -42.65 2.93 42.52
CA LYS A 12 -41.79 2.01 43.28
C LYS A 12 -42.67 1.01 44.04
N ASN A 13 -42.21 -0.24 44.13
CA ASN A 13 -42.40 -1.02 45.35
C ASN A 13 -41.16 -1.91 45.59
N ASN A 14 -40.65 -1.84 46.82
CA ASN A 14 -39.50 -2.59 47.34
C ASN A 14 -39.97 -3.95 47.90
N GLN A 15 -39.18 -5.02 47.71
CA GLN A 15 -38.89 -5.98 48.78
C GLN A 15 -37.60 -6.78 48.50
N LYS A 16 -36.87 -7.10 49.57
CA LYS A 16 -35.51 -7.66 49.61
C LYS A 16 -35.50 -9.20 49.67
N THR A 17 -34.32 -9.74 49.31
CA THR A 17 -33.63 -10.99 49.73
C THR A 17 -34.13 -12.33 49.20
N SER A 18 -33.30 -13.05 48.43
CA SER A 18 -32.37 -14.09 48.93
C SER A 18 -31.53 -14.68 47.78
N ASP A 19 -30.30 -15.08 48.11
CA ASP A 19 -29.39 -15.84 47.25
C ASP A 19 -29.97 -17.22 46.92
N ASP A 20 -29.80 -17.69 45.68
CA ASP A 20 -29.21 -19.01 45.43
C ASP A 20 -28.98 -19.29 43.94
N ILE A 21 -27.80 -19.85 43.68
CA ILE A 21 -27.25 -20.30 42.41
C ILE A 21 -28.07 -21.46 41.84
N LYS A 22 -28.44 -21.42 40.54
CA LYS A 22 -28.51 -22.62 39.69
C LYS A 22 -28.55 -22.30 38.20
N LYS A 23 -27.71 -23.04 37.47
CA LYS A 23 -27.56 -23.17 36.02
C LYS A 23 -28.89 -23.11 35.25
N THR A 24 -28.87 -22.39 34.13
CA THR A 24 -29.70 -22.69 32.98
C THR A 24 -28.89 -22.47 31.71
N ASP A 25 -28.62 -23.56 31.00
CA ASP A 25 -28.29 -23.55 29.59
C ASP A 25 -29.44 -22.86 28.84
N SER A 26 -29.14 -21.77 28.15
CA SER A 26 -30.02 -21.21 27.13
C SER A 26 -29.21 -20.93 25.89
N ILE A 27 -29.23 -21.92 25.01
CA ILE A 27 -28.96 -21.78 23.58
C ILE A 27 -29.92 -20.71 23.06
N SER A 28 -29.44 -19.49 22.85
CA SER A 28 -30.13 -18.53 22.00
C SER A 28 -29.70 -18.82 20.56
N ASN A 29 -30.57 -19.50 19.83
CA ASN A 29 -30.56 -19.54 18.38
C ASN A 29 -30.64 -18.11 17.85
N THR A 30 -29.52 -17.56 17.43
CA THR A 30 -29.50 -16.45 16.48
C THR A 30 -29.32 -17.05 15.10
N GLU A 31 -30.18 -16.61 14.19
CA GLU A 31 -30.39 -17.13 12.85
C GLU A 31 -29.09 -17.31 12.06
N LYS A 32 -28.97 -18.47 11.43
CA LYS A 32 -27.98 -18.77 10.39
C LYS A 32 -28.27 -17.88 9.18
N ASP A 33 -27.53 -16.79 9.05
CA ASP A 33 -27.04 -16.36 7.74
C ASP A 33 -25.71 -17.06 7.48
N SER A 34 -25.79 -18.33 7.06
CA SER A 34 -24.64 -19.12 6.68
C SER A 34 -24.60 -19.30 5.16
N THR A 35 -24.18 -18.24 4.47
CA THR A 35 -23.25 -18.40 3.35
C THR A 35 -21.85 -18.05 3.87
N GLU A 36 -21.34 -18.83 4.81
CA GLU A 36 -19.89 -18.89 5.03
C GLU A 36 -19.31 -19.51 3.77
N MET A 37 -18.87 -18.67 2.83
CA MET A 37 -17.94 -19.11 1.81
C MET A 37 -16.77 -19.74 2.56
N SER A 38 -16.52 -21.03 2.29
CA SER A 38 -15.42 -21.77 2.90
C SER A 38 -14.10 -21.07 2.56
N VAL A 39 -13.56 -20.30 3.51
CA VAL A 39 -12.27 -19.60 3.38
C VAL A 39 -11.18 -20.64 3.09
N ARG A 40 -10.63 -20.60 1.88
CA ARG A 40 -9.60 -21.55 1.46
C ARG A 40 -8.30 -21.24 2.19
N THR A 41 -7.87 -22.14 3.06
CA THR A 41 -6.58 -22.03 3.76
C THR A 41 -5.56 -22.96 3.12
N ALA A 42 -4.38 -22.43 2.77
CA ALA A 42 -3.28 -23.20 2.20
C ALA A 42 -2.08 -23.25 3.16
N THR A 43 -1.36 -24.38 3.19
CA THR A 43 -0.06 -24.45 3.86
C THR A 43 1.03 -24.01 2.88
N LEU A 44 1.64 -22.86 3.14
CA LEU A 44 2.64 -22.23 2.27
C LEU A 44 4.02 -22.85 2.49
N PHE A 45 4.38 -23.03 3.76
CA PHE A 45 5.66 -23.62 4.14
C PHE A 45 5.46 -24.64 5.27
N SER A 46 6.32 -25.67 5.27
CA SER A 46 6.29 -26.72 6.27
C SER A 46 7.71 -27.20 6.59
N PHE A 47 8.04 -27.25 7.88
CA PHE A 47 9.38 -27.60 8.35
C PHE A 47 9.29 -28.60 9.49
N ASN A 48 10.13 -29.63 9.43
CA ASN A 48 10.39 -30.47 10.59
C ASN A 48 11.56 -29.91 11.40
N ASN A 49 11.49 -30.09 12.73
CA ASN A 49 12.64 -29.92 13.60
C ASN A 49 13.68 -31.06 13.37
N GLU A 50 14.87 -30.95 13.96
CA GLU A 50 16.00 -31.84 13.68
C GLU A 50 15.71 -33.32 13.99
N ASP A 51 14.98 -33.61 15.07
CA ASP A 51 14.62 -34.97 15.48
C ASP A 51 13.29 -35.46 14.87
N ASN A 52 12.68 -34.65 14.00
CA ASN A 52 11.41 -34.93 13.31
C ASN A 52 10.23 -35.20 14.26
N THR A 53 10.31 -34.75 15.51
CA THR A 53 9.21 -34.88 16.50
C THR A 53 8.22 -33.72 16.45
N GLU A 54 8.59 -32.61 15.83
CA GLU A 54 7.76 -31.42 15.69
C GLU A 54 7.70 -30.97 14.22
N ILE A 55 6.57 -30.38 13.84
CA ILE A 55 6.37 -29.77 12.52
C ILE A 55 5.84 -28.34 12.70
N ILE A 56 6.40 -27.41 11.93
CA ILE A 56 6.01 -26.00 11.90
C ILE A 56 5.41 -25.74 10.52
N LYS A 57 4.22 -25.17 10.49
CA LYS A 57 3.49 -24.82 9.28
C LYS A 57 3.22 -23.33 9.26
N ILE A 58 3.51 -22.69 8.13
CA ILE A 58 3.04 -21.34 7.84
C ILE A 58 1.89 -21.49 6.85
N SER A 59 0.73 -20.94 7.19
CA SER A 59 -0.49 -21.06 6.40
C SER A 59 -1.10 -19.68 6.13
N GLY A 60 -1.68 -19.51 4.93
CA GLY A 60 -2.42 -18.32 4.54
C GLY A 60 -3.90 -18.63 4.32
N SER A 61 -4.78 -17.75 4.79
CA SER A 61 -6.21 -17.78 4.44
C SER A 61 -6.45 -17.11 3.08
N GLU A 62 -7.60 -17.42 2.47
CA GLU A 62 -8.04 -16.81 1.20
C GLU A 62 -7.06 -16.99 0.04
N ALA A 63 -6.39 -18.14 0.03
CA ALA A 63 -5.47 -18.50 -1.03
C ALA A 63 -6.21 -18.70 -2.35
N SER A 64 -5.71 -18.10 -3.43
CA SER A 64 -6.29 -18.20 -4.77
C SER A 64 -6.20 -19.62 -5.33
N ASP A 65 -7.25 -20.08 -6.01
CA ASP A 65 -7.37 -21.44 -6.55
C ASP A 65 -6.17 -21.91 -7.40
N ASN A 66 -5.49 -20.97 -8.05
CA ASN A 66 -4.37 -21.26 -8.96
C ASN A 66 -2.98 -21.00 -8.36
N ASP A 67 -2.90 -20.31 -7.21
CA ASP A 67 -1.64 -20.01 -6.54
C ASP A 67 -1.82 -19.86 -5.03
N ASP A 68 -1.31 -20.82 -4.28
CA ASP A 68 -1.37 -20.81 -2.82
C ASP A 68 -0.62 -19.63 -2.20
N PHE A 69 0.35 -19.05 -2.92
CA PHE A 69 1.16 -17.92 -2.47
C PHE A 69 0.55 -16.55 -2.81
N TRP A 70 -0.67 -16.54 -3.36
CA TRP A 70 -1.43 -15.34 -3.63
C TRP A 70 -2.74 -15.37 -2.83
N LEU A 71 -2.84 -14.48 -1.85
CA LEU A 71 -4.01 -14.36 -0.98
C LEU A 71 -4.82 -13.13 -1.42
N ALA A 72 -6.11 -13.32 -1.72
CA ALA A 72 -6.92 -12.29 -2.37
C ALA A 72 -8.34 -12.16 -1.78
N GLY A 73 -8.51 -12.47 -0.49
CA GLY A 73 -9.79 -12.30 0.18
C GLY A 73 -9.94 -10.93 0.83
N GLU A 74 -11.12 -10.68 1.38
CA GLU A 74 -11.44 -9.46 2.15
C GLU A 74 -10.56 -9.33 3.39
N LYS A 75 -10.13 -10.47 3.96
CA LYS A 75 -9.27 -10.54 5.13
C LYS A 75 -8.27 -11.68 5.01
N ASN A 76 -7.03 -11.33 4.69
CA ASN A 76 -5.94 -12.29 4.56
C ASN A 76 -5.21 -12.41 5.90
N ILE A 77 -5.04 -13.65 6.36
CA ILE A 77 -4.38 -13.95 7.62
C ILE A 77 -3.26 -14.95 7.34
N LEU A 78 -2.05 -14.58 7.77
CA LEU A 78 -0.89 -15.46 7.76
C LEU A 78 -0.65 -15.96 9.19
N ILE A 79 -0.69 -17.27 9.38
CA ILE A 79 -0.49 -17.90 10.70
C ILE A 79 0.75 -18.79 10.68
N VAL A 80 1.42 -18.88 11.82
CA VAL A 80 2.41 -19.91 12.09
C VAL A 80 1.88 -20.85 13.15
N SER A 81 1.95 -22.15 12.90
CA SER A 81 1.49 -23.19 13.81
C SER A 81 2.60 -24.21 14.02
N LYS A 82 2.82 -24.61 15.27
CA LYS A 82 3.75 -25.65 15.67
C LYS A 82 2.97 -26.83 16.23
N TYR A 83 3.30 -28.03 15.75
CA TYR A 83 2.65 -29.27 16.13
C TYR A 83 3.68 -30.27 16.64
N LYS A 84 3.29 -31.08 17.61
CA LYS A 84 4.02 -32.28 18.03
C LYS A 84 3.47 -33.49 17.28
N LYS A 85 4.35 -34.32 16.74
CA LYS A 85 3.98 -35.59 16.12
C LYS A 85 3.81 -36.66 17.18
N ASP A 86 2.64 -37.29 17.21
CA ASP A 86 2.37 -38.43 18.07
C ASP A 86 1.60 -39.51 17.29
N LYS A 87 2.25 -40.66 17.08
CA LYS A 87 1.64 -41.85 16.45
C LYS A 87 0.86 -41.58 15.14
N GLY A 88 1.41 -40.71 14.29
CA GLY A 88 0.79 -40.34 13.00
C GLY A 88 -0.19 -39.17 13.07
N ASN A 89 -0.50 -38.66 14.26
CA ASN A 89 -1.27 -37.44 14.45
C ASN A 89 -0.37 -36.24 14.70
N GLU A 90 -0.86 -35.05 14.34
CA GLU A 90 -0.23 -33.78 14.64
C GLU A 90 -1.07 -33.06 15.72
N LEU A 91 -0.51 -32.92 16.93
CA LEU A 91 -1.13 -32.17 18.00
C LEU A 91 -0.61 -30.73 18.00
N LEU A 92 -1.50 -29.74 17.80
CA LEU A 92 -1.13 -28.32 17.86
C LEU A 92 -0.63 -27.99 19.28
N ILE A 93 0.58 -27.44 19.38
CA ILE A 93 1.20 -27.05 20.65
C ILE A 93 1.40 -25.54 20.78
N GLN A 94 1.53 -24.82 19.66
CA GLN A 94 1.66 -23.37 19.66
C GLN A 94 1.15 -22.81 18.33
N LYS A 95 0.55 -21.62 18.38
CA LYS A 95 0.11 -20.88 17.20
C LYS A 95 0.34 -19.39 17.44
N ASP A 96 0.70 -18.67 16.39
CA ASP A 96 0.77 -17.22 16.38
C ASP A 96 0.30 -16.66 15.03
N THR A 97 -0.07 -15.38 15.01
CA THR A 97 -0.50 -14.66 13.82
C THR A 97 0.64 -13.77 13.34
N LEU A 98 1.12 -14.02 12.12
CA LEU A 98 2.21 -13.25 11.51
C LEU A 98 1.71 -11.98 10.84
N LEU A 99 0.56 -12.05 10.16
CA LEU A 99 -0.02 -10.97 9.40
C LEU A 99 -1.55 -11.03 9.45
N VAL A 100 -2.19 -9.87 9.57
CA VAL A 100 -3.61 -9.66 9.28
C VAL A 100 -3.67 -8.48 8.31
N SER A 101 -4.30 -8.68 7.17
CA SER A 101 -4.33 -7.72 6.08
C SER A 101 -5.74 -7.65 5.49
N ASP A 102 -6.44 -6.57 5.80
CA ASP A 102 -7.83 -6.34 5.38
C ASP A 102 -7.84 -5.57 4.04
N TYR A 103 -8.68 -6.00 3.10
CA TYR A 103 -8.87 -5.39 1.77
C TYR A 103 -7.61 -5.24 0.91
N ASN A 104 -6.58 -6.06 1.14
CA ASN A 104 -5.35 -6.07 0.37
C ASN A 104 -5.21 -7.40 -0.37
N HIS A 105 -4.50 -7.41 -1.49
CA HIS A 105 -3.91 -8.66 -1.95
C HIS A 105 -2.56 -8.89 -1.27
N VAL A 106 -2.23 -10.15 -0.94
CA VAL A 106 -0.94 -10.53 -0.33
C VAL A 106 -0.23 -11.52 -1.23
N ASN A 107 0.92 -11.13 -1.77
CA ASN A 107 1.84 -12.01 -2.49
C ASN A 107 2.94 -12.48 -1.54
N ILE A 108 3.20 -13.79 -1.50
CA ILE A 108 4.30 -14.37 -0.75
C ILE A 108 5.35 -14.87 -1.75
N ASP A 109 6.60 -14.41 -1.63
CA ASP A 109 7.63 -14.83 -2.60
C ASP A 109 8.07 -16.27 -2.33
N ARG A 110 7.50 -17.22 -3.08
CA ARG A 110 7.83 -18.66 -2.99
C ARG A 110 9.32 -18.98 -3.18
N LYS A 111 10.11 -18.08 -3.80
CA LYS A 111 11.54 -18.30 -4.08
C LYS A 111 12.46 -17.47 -3.18
N HIS A 112 11.96 -16.42 -2.53
CA HIS A 112 12.76 -15.56 -1.66
C HIS A 112 12.55 -15.97 -0.20
N PHE A 113 13.22 -17.05 0.19
CA PHE A 113 13.28 -17.50 1.57
C PHE A 113 14.69 -17.93 1.95
N LEU A 114 14.99 -17.88 3.24
CA LEU A 114 16.25 -18.36 3.79
C LEU A 114 16.01 -19.13 5.07
N ARG A 115 16.57 -20.34 5.17
CA ARG A 115 16.62 -21.10 6.43
C ARG A 115 18.01 -21.01 7.02
N LYS A 116 18.12 -20.51 8.25
CA LYS A 116 19.39 -20.35 8.97
C LYS A 116 19.24 -20.86 10.40
N LYS A 117 19.77 -22.07 10.65
CA LYS A 117 19.68 -22.74 11.96
C LYS A 117 18.22 -22.78 12.46
N ASP A 118 17.93 -22.03 13.51
CA ASP A 118 16.63 -21.96 14.21
C ASP A 118 15.71 -20.90 13.60
N TYR A 119 16.09 -20.26 12.50
CA TYR A 119 15.33 -19.18 11.88
C TYR A 119 14.90 -19.51 10.45
N PHE A 120 13.73 -19.00 10.10
CA PHE A 120 13.21 -18.99 8.74
C PHE A 120 12.85 -17.56 8.35
N LEU A 121 13.37 -17.09 7.23
CA LEU A 121 13.11 -15.78 6.67
C LEU A 121 12.33 -15.92 5.38
N PHE A 122 11.34 -15.05 5.18
CA PHE A 122 10.54 -14.97 3.95
C PHE A 122 9.99 -13.54 3.79
N ALA A 123 9.47 -13.23 2.61
CA ALA A 123 8.92 -11.91 2.31
C ALA A 123 7.48 -11.98 1.82
N THR A 124 6.70 -10.96 2.15
CA THR A 124 5.37 -10.70 1.60
C THR A 124 5.31 -9.31 0.97
N MET A 125 4.41 -9.14 0.02
CA MET A 125 4.03 -7.86 -0.57
C MET A 125 2.52 -7.69 -0.44
N GLU A 126 2.10 -6.59 0.16
CA GLU A 126 0.70 -6.20 0.28
C GLU A 126 0.39 -5.10 -0.74
N SER A 127 -0.68 -5.29 -1.50
CA SER A 127 -1.20 -4.35 -2.50
C SER A 127 -2.62 -3.95 -2.11
N PRO A 128 -2.85 -2.71 -1.63
CA PRO A 128 -4.16 -2.32 -1.11
C PRO A 128 -5.23 -2.19 -2.16
N LEU A 129 -6.46 -2.47 -1.72
CA LEU A 129 -7.69 -2.40 -2.52
C LEU A 129 -7.56 -3.13 -3.86
N GLY A 130 -6.84 -4.25 -3.88
CA GLY A 130 -6.59 -5.01 -5.10
C GLY A 130 -5.77 -4.28 -6.16
N ASN A 131 -4.82 -3.43 -5.73
CA ASN A 131 -4.06 -2.44 -6.51
C ASN A 131 -4.81 -1.13 -6.82
N GLY A 132 -5.85 -0.80 -6.06
CA GLY A 132 -6.51 0.51 -6.14
C GLY A 132 -5.66 1.65 -5.56
N ASP A 133 -4.76 1.33 -4.64
CA ASP A 133 -3.74 2.23 -4.11
C ASP A 133 -2.38 2.03 -4.81
N LEU A 134 -1.60 3.10 -4.96
CA LEU A 134 -0.22 3.08 -5.44
C LEU A 134 0.74 2.43 -4.42
N GLY A 135 0.40 2.53 -3.13
CA GLY A 135 1.20 2.00 -2.05
C GLY A 135 1.42 0.50 -2.18
N LEU A 136 2.67 0.09 -2.10
CA LEU A 136 3.11 -1.30 -2.01
C LEU A 136 3.90 -1.47 -0.72
N TYR A 137 3.49 -2.45 0.09
CA TYR A 137 4.07 -2.68 1.40
C TYR A 137 4.75 -4.04 1.45
N LEU A 138 6.07 -4.03 1.53
CA LEU A 138 6.88 -5.22 1.70
C LEU A 138 7.13 -5.48 3.19
N SER A 139 6.91 -6.72 3.61
CA SER A 139 7.26 -7.19 4.95
C SER A 139 8.26 -8.35 4.84
N PHE A 140 9.43 -8.16 5.46
CA PHE A 140 10.48 -9.18 5.57
C PHE A 140 10.45 -9.78 6.96
N PHE A 141 10.06 -11.06 7.05
CA PHE A 141 9.89 -11.77 8.30
C PHE A 141 11.16 -12.54 8.65
N MET A 142 11.51 -12.57 9.94
CA MET A 142 12.47 -13.50 10.52
C MET A 142 11.83 -14.23 11.69
N LEU A 143 11.43 -15.48 11.46
CA LEU A 143 10.71 -16.34 12.40
C LEU A 143 11.67 -17.28 13.12
N ASN A 144 11.68 -17.28 14.45
CA ASN A 144 12.33 -18.30 15.26
C ASN A 144 11.46 -19.57 15.28
N LEU A 145 11.95 -20.65 14.68
CA LEU A 145 11.25 -21.93 14.56
C LEU A 145 11.06 -22.65 15.92
N LYS A 146 11.90 -22.37 16.92
CA LYS A 146 11.76 -23.00 18.24
C LYS A 146 10.64 -22.38 19.08
N THR A 147 10.58 -21.03 19.08
CA THR A 147 9.71 -20.24 19.97
C THR A 147 8.52 -19.60 19.27
N LEU A 148 8.49 -19.62 17.94
CA LEU A 148 7.60 -18.84 17.06
C LEU A 148 7.70 -17.32 17.18
N LYS A 149 8.62 -16.78 18.00
CA LYS A 149 8.89 -15.34 18.04
C LYS A 149 9.40 -14.88 16.68
N PHE A 150 8.83 -13.81 16.15
CA PHE A 150 9.23 -13.24 14.86
C PHE A 150 9.57 -11.75 14.97
N TYR A 151 10.23 -11.27 13.92
CA TYR A 151 10.62 -9.88 13.71
C TYR A 151 10.27 -9.50 12.27
N ILE A 152 9.91 -8.25 12.02
CA ILE A 152 9.49 -7.77 10.70
C ILE A 152 10.24 -6.50 10.36
N LEU A 153 10.96 -6.49 9.23
CA LEU A 153 11.45 -5.27 8.61
C LEU A 153 10.47 -4.86 7.51
N LYS A 154 9.96 -3.63 7.58
CA LYS A 154 9.00 -3.09 6.60
C LYS A 154 9.68 -2.18 5.60
N TYR A 155 9.21 -2.22 4.36
CA TYR A 155 9.61 -1.33 3.28
C TYR A 155 8.35 -0.89 2.53
N GLU A 156 8.14 0.41 2.39
CA GLU A 156 6.97 0.98 1.72
C GLU A 156 7.41 1.85 0.55
N GLY A 157 6.62 1.83 -0.51
CA GLY A 157 6.88 2.61 -1.71
C GLY A 157 5.80 2.36 -2.75
N GLU A 158 6.10 2.63 -4.01
CA GLU A 158 5.19 2.43 -5.13
C GLU A 158 5.95 1.93 -6.36
N SER A 159 5.22 1.50 -7.39
CA SER A 159 5.82 1.25 -8.71
C SER A 159 5.86 2.55 -9.49
N THR A 160 7.04 2.97 -9.91
CA THR A 160 7.29 4.23 -10.63
C THR A 160 7.81 3.94 -12.04
N LEU A 161 7.86 4.96 -12.91
CA LEU A 161 8.44 4.81 -14.24
C LEU A 161 9.90 4.28 -14.21
N ARG A 162 10.69 4.73 -13.22
CA ARG A 162 12.07 4.27 -13.05
C ARG A 162 12.17 2.85 -12.49
N SER A 163 11.21 2.41 -11.67
CA SER A 163 11.24 1.09 -11.06
C SER A 163 10.49 0.02 -11.84
N GLY A 164 9.61 0.37 -12.76
CA GLY A 164 8.79 -0.63 -13.47
C GLY A 164 7.99 -1.48 -12.50
N ASN A 165 8.23 -2.79 -12.47
CA ASN A 165 7.53 -3.72 -11.56
C ASN A 165 8.17 -3.85 -10.16
N PHE A 166 9.21 -3.05 -9.87
CA PHE A 166 9.87 -3.04 -8.57
C PHE A 166 9.27 -1.94 -7.68
N VAL A 167 9.29 -2.15 -6.36
CA VAL A 167 8.87 -1.17 -5.37
C VAL A 167 10.00 -0.17 -5.15
N ASP A 168 9.73 1.09 -5.46
CA ASP A 168 10.59 2.23 -5.20
C ASP A 168 10.14 2.95 -3.94
N GLY A 169 10.97 2.92 -2.92
CA GLY A 169 10.55 3.30 -1.58
C GLY A 169 11.66 3.30 -0.55
N LYS A 170 11.26 3.20 0.72
CA LYS A 170 12.17 3.27 1.86
C LYS A 170 11.79 2.28 2.96
N PHE A 171 12.80 1.90 3.74
CA PHE A 171 12.58 1.12 4.95
C PHE A 171 11.91 1.98 6.03
N ILE A 172 11.01 1.35 6.78
CA ILE A 172 10.29 2.02 7.87
C ILE A 172 10.99 1.77 9.20
N GLU A 173 11.17 2.85 9.95
CA GLU A 173 11.80 2.81 11.26
C GLU A 173 10.94 2.01 12.25
N ASP A 174 11.56 1.02 12.90
CA ASP A 174 10.93 0.20 13.93
C ASP A 174 11.84 0.14 15.15
N LYS A 175 11.44 0.85 16.21
CA LYS A 175 12.15 0.92 17.49
C LYS A 175 12.35 -0.47 18.13
N SER A 176 11.47 -1.43 17.84
CA SER A 176 11.61 -2.79 18.34
C SER A 176 12.78 -3.53 17.68
N LEU A 177 13.04 -3.28 16.39
CA LEU A 177 14.21 -3.79 15.68
C LEU A 177 15.49 -3.06 16.07
N ASP A 178 15.41 -1.76 16.34
CA ASP A 178 16.58 -0.95 16.74
C ASP A 178 17.23 -1.46 18.03
N SER A 179 16.45 -2.06 18.92
CA SER A 179 16.94 -2.70 20.14
C SER A 179 17.68 -4.02 19.90
N ASN A 180 17.66 -4.56 18.68
CA ASN A 180 18.23 -5.86 18.32
C ASN A 180 19.03 -5.80 17.01
N VAL A 181 20.22 -5.18 17.09
CA VAL A 181 21.10 -4.86 15.96
C VAL A 181 21.37 -6.08 15.06
N THR A 182 21.67 -7.26 15.63
CA THR A 182 21.98 -8.46 14.84
C THR A 182 20.78 -8.95 14.02
N ILE A 183 19.56 -8.92 14.59
CA ILE A 183 18.36 -9.29 13.84
C ILE A 183 18.05 -8.26 12.76
N LYS A 184 18.24 -6.97 13.10
CA LYS A 184 18.08 -5.88 12.13
C LYS A 184 19.03 -6.08 10.94
N GLU A 185 20.33 -6.27 11.17
CA GLU A 185 21.33 -6.51 10.11
C GLU A 185 20.95 -7.70 9.21
N GLU A 186 20.57 -8.85 9.78
CA GLU A 186 20.18 -10.02 8.99
C GLU A 186 18.94 -9.74 8.11
N LEU A 187 17.95 -9.03 8.65
CA LEU A 187 16.75 -8.65 7.91
C LEU A 187 17.07 -7.69 6.75
N TYR A 188 17.96 -6.71 6.96
CA TYR A 188 18.41 -5.83 5.88
C TYR A 188 19.20 -6.58 4.80
N GLU A 189 20.10 -7.48 5.18
CA GLU A 189 20.84 -8.32 4.23
C GLU A 189 19.90 -9.23 3.40
N PHE A 190 18.85 -9.76 4.04
CA PHE A 190 17.83 -10.56 3.38
C PHE A 190 16.95 -9.70 2.45
N ALA A 191 16.51 -8.53 2.91
CA ALA A 191 15.68 -7.60 2.15
C ALA A 191 16.40 -7.08 0.90
N ASN A 192 17.69 -6.72 1.00
CA ASN A 192 18.49 -6.21 -0.12
C ASN A 192 18.68 -7.21 -1.27
N LYS A 193 18.41 -8.50 -1.04
CA LYS A 193 18.41 -9.55 -2.08
C LYS A 193 17.03 -9.77 -2.70
N SER A 194 16.01 -9.10 -2.20
CA SER A 194 14.64 -9.21 -2.70
C SER A 194 14.56 -8.76 -4.14
N LYS A 195 13.88 -9.56 -4.96
CA LYS A 195 13.54 -9.17 -6.33
C LYS A 195 12.48 -8.07 -6.39
N TRP A 196 11.86 -7.69 -5.27
CA TRP A 196 10.82 -6.67 -5.28
C TRP A 196 11.34 -5.27 -4.98
N ILE A 197 12.49 -5.14 -4.31
CA ILE A 197 13.05 -3.82 -3.98
C ILE A 197 13.77 -3.25 -5.21
N TYR A 198 13.39 -2.04 -5.58
CA TYR A 198 14.08 -1.28 -6.59
C TYR A 198 15.44 -0.80 -6.08
N ASN A 199 16.49 -1.08 -6.83
CA ASN A 199 17.85 -0.63 -6.53
C ASN A 199 18.34 0.25 -7.68
N PRO A 200 18.28 1.59 -7.55
CA PRO A 200 18.72 2.50 -8.61
C PRO A 200 20.15 2.23 -9.07
N SER A 201 20.35 2.15 -10.39
CA SER A 201 21.66 1.88 -10.99
C SER A 201 21.90 2.75 -12.22
N GLY A 202 23.17 3.01 -12.56
CA GLY A 202 23.52 3.82 -13.73
C GLY A 202 22.85 5.20 -13.71
N LEU A 203 22.15 5.54 -14.80
CA LEU A 203 21.45 6.81 -15.00
C LEU A 203 20.29 7.02 -14.02
N ASP A 204 19.67 5.95 -13.51
CA ASP A 204 18.57 6.09 -12.56
C ASP A 204 19.01 6.71 -11.22
N LYS A 205 20.32 6.84 -10.96
CA LYS A 205 20.87 7.59 -9.82
C LYS A 205 20.90 9.10 -10.02
N ASP A 206 20.82 9.58 -11.26
CA ASP A 206 20.74 11.01 -11.55
C ASP A 206 19.28 11.47 -11.47
N ILE A 207 18.97 12.32 -10.50
CA ILE A 207 17.60 12.82 -10.31
C ILE A 207 17.07 13.58 -11.54
N ASN A 208 17.94 14.07 -12.44
CA ASN A 208 17.53 14.75 -13.67
C ASN A 208 17.33 13.80 -14.85
N TYR A 209 17.56 12.50 -14.68
CA TYR A 209 17.26 11.53 -15.72
C TYR A 209 15.75 11.45 -15.95
N TYR A 210 15.32 11.40 -17.22
CA TYR A 210 13.90 11.54 -17.56
C TYR A 210 12.99 10.52 -16.86
N ARG A 211 13.44 9.30 -16.54
CA ARG A 211 12.63 8.30 -15.81
C ARG A 211 12.37 8.67 -14.35
N ASN A 212 13.10 9.63 -13.82
CA ASN A 212 13.02 10.11 -12.43
C ASN A 212 12.18 11.38 -12.29
N PHE A 213 11.45 11.78 -13.35
CA PHE A 213 10.84 13.10 -13.40
C PHE A 213 9.82 13.34 -12.27
N GLU A 214 9.08 12.31 -11.83
CA GLU A 214 8.12 12.41 -10.73
C GLU A 214 8.85 12.69 -9.42
N GLN A 215 9.92 11.93 -9.14
CA GLN A 215 10.74 12.14 -7.93
C GLN A 215 11.42 13.50 -7.95
N LYS A 216 11.90 13.96 -9.11
CA LYS A 216 12.44 15.31 -9.29
C LYS A 216 11.39 16.38 -9.02
N TRP A 217 10.18 16.20 -9.55
CA TRP A 217 9.08 17.13 -9.34
C TRP A 217 8.73 17.26 -7.85
N HIS A 218 8.56 16.13 -7.14
CA HIS A 218 8.31 16.14 -5.70
C HIS A 218 9.45 16.80 -4.92
N LEU A 219 10.71 16.50 -5.26
CA LEU A 219 11.87 17.13 -4.63
C LEU A 219 11.90 18.66 -4.81
N ASP A 220 11.48 19.16 -5.97
CA ASP A 220 11.48 20.60 -6.26
C ASP A 220 10.30 21.36 -5.63
N ASN A 221 9.14 20.70 -5.54
CA ASN A 221 7.85 21.33 -5.24
C ASN A 221 7.30 21.02 -3.84
N ASP A 222 7.73 19.92 -3.22
CA ASP A 222 7.25 19.48 -1.91
C ASP A 222 8.42 19.32 -0.93
N PRO A 223 8.99 20.43 -0.40
CA PRO A 223 10.00 20.34 0.63
C PRO A 223 9.40 19.75 1.91
N GLU A 224 10.12 18.81 2.54
CA GLU A 224 9.70 18.11 3.77
C GLU A 224 9.03 19.06 4.78
N GLY A 225 7.76 18.79 5.11
CA GLY A 225 6.99 19.53 6.11
C GLY A 225 6.01 20.57 5.55
N SER A 226 5.87 20.68 4.23
CA SER A 226 4.80 21.45 3.59
C SER A 226 3.44 20.78 3.82
N LYS A 227 2.46 21.54 4.33
CA LYS A 227 1.05 21.12 4.44
C LYS A 227 0.17 21.63 3.29
N THR A 228 0.76 22.31 2.30
CA THR A 228 0.00 22.82 1.15
C THR A 228 -0.09 21.73 0.10
N LEU A 229 -1.31 21.35 -0.26
CA LEU A 229 -1.64 20.36 -1.31
C LEU A 229 -1.08 20.75 -2.69
N TYR A 230 -0.75 22.03 -2.91
CA TYR A 230 -0.21 22.52 -4.17
C TYR A 230 0.80 23.66 -3.94
N PRO A 231 1.96 23.68 -4.64
CA PRO A 231 2.96 24.72 -4.46
C PRO A 231 2.45 26.07 -5.01
N ALA A 232 2.76 27.16 -4.30
CA ALA A 232 2.44 28.52 -4.76
C ALA A 232 3.19 28.92 -6.05
N ILE A 233 4.35 28.30 -6.28
CA ILE A 233 5.16 28.44 -7.50
C ILE A 233 5.53 27.03 -7.95
N ILE A 234 5.11 26.65 -9.15
CA ILE A 234 5.41 25.34 -9.73
C ILE A 234 6.82 25.39 -10.32
N LYS A 235 7.65 24.46 -9.88
CA LYS A 235 8.94 24.16 -10.50
C LYS A 235 8.79 22.93 -11.37
N SER A 236 9.45 22.95 -12.53
CA SER A 236 9.50 21.78 -13.41
C SER A 236 10.86 21.67 -14.08
N THR A 237 11.04 20.62 -14.87
CA THR A 237 12.28 20.31 -15.56
C THR A 237 11.92 19.95 -17.00
N TYR A 238 12.64 20.52 -17.97
CA TYR A 238 12.48 20.13 -19.37
C TYR A 238 13.25 18.85 -19.68
N TYR A 239 12.63 18.00 -20.48
CA TYR A 239 13.19 16.75 -20.98
C TYR A 239 13.14 16.72 -22.50
N SER A 240 14.21 16.18 -23.11
CA SER A 240 14.29 16.02 -24.56
C SER A 240 13.60 14.75 -25.04
N GLU A 241 13.49 13.79 -24.14
CA GLU A 241 12.84 12.51 -24.31
C GLU A 241 11.33 12.68 -24.36
N ASP A 242 10.71 11.92 -25.25
CA ASP A 242 9.27 11.94 -25.48
C ASP A 242 8.52 11.30 -24.29
N LEU A 243 8.22 12.11 -23.28
CA LEU A 243 7.58 11.65 -22.05
C LEU A 243 6.21 11.01 -22.30
N PHE A 244 5.53 11.37 -23.40
CA PHE A 244 4.27 10.73 -23.79
C PHE A 244 4.41 9.22 -24.05
N LYS A 245 5.56 8.73 -24.48
CA LYS A 245 5.73 7.29 -24.78
C LYS A 245 5.85 6.41 -23.55
N PHE A 246 6.07 7.00 -22.37
CA PHE A 246 6.45 6.26 -21.16
C PHE A 246 5.33 6.19 -20.13
N ASN A 247 4.32 7.05 -20.23
CA ASN A 247 3.33 7.29 -19.17
C ASN A 247 1.92 6.81 -19.51
N GLY A 248 1.77 5.98 -20.55
CA GLY A 248 0.53 5.25 -20.87
C GLY A 248 0.04 5.41 -22.30
N ASP A 249 -1.02 4.69 -22.61
CA ASP A 249 -1.81 4.90 -23.83
C ASP A 249 -2.83 5.99 -23.55
N TYR A 250 -2.68 7.15 -24.19
CA TYR A 250 -3.59 8.28 -24.01
C TYR A 250 -4.81 8.14 -24.91
N ASP A 251 -6.00 8.16 -24.30
CA ASP A 251 -7.23 8.27 -25.06
C ASP A 251 -7.38 9.67 -25.68
N LYS A 252 -8.19 9.77 -26.75
CA LYS A 252 -8.31 11.02 -27.54
C LYS A 252 -8.87 12.21 -26.76
N ASP A 253 -9.55 11.94 -25.65
CA ASP A 253 -10.13 12.89 -24.72
C ASP A 253 -9.19 13.29 -23.57
N GLN A 254 -8.00 12.69 -23.49
CA GLN A 254 -6.98 12.94 -22.46
C GLN A 254 -5.92 13.96 -22.87
N PHE A 255 -6.18 14.77 -23.90
CA PHE A 255 -5.26 15.84 -24.28
C PHE A 255 -5.96 17.12 -24.71
N ILE A 256 -5.31 18.24 -24.42
CA ILE A 256 -5.65 19.56 -24.95
C ILE A 256 -4.45 20.11 -25.69
N GLU A 257 -4.69 20.87 -26.75
CA GLU A 257 -3.63 21.37 -27.60
C GLU A 257 -3.98 22.76 -28.15
N ASN A 258 -3.05 23.71 -28.05
CA ASN A 258 -3.16 25.03 -28.65
C ASN A 258 -1.97 25.28 -29.60
N ALA A 259 -1.66 26.53 -29.96
CA ALA A 259 -0.54 26.82 -30.87
C ALA A 259 0.83 26.46 -30.28
N ASP A 260 1.01 26.64 -28.98
CA ASP A 260 2.31 26.58 -28.29
C ASP A 260 2.51 25.31 -27.48
N TYR A 261 1.43 24.72 -26.99
CA TYR A 261 1.49 23.60 -26.06
C TYR A 261 0.59 22.46 -26.50
N LYS A 262 1.05 21.24 -26.24
CA LYS A 262 0.22 20.06 -26.15
C LYS A 262 0.31 19.53 -24.72
N ILE A 263 -0.82 19.38 -24.05
CA ILE A 263 -0.90 18.96 -22.67
C ILE A 263 -1.68 17.65 -22.62
N VAL A 264 -1.14 16.64 -21.94
CA VAL A 264 -1.71 15.31 -21.85
C VAL A 264 -1.91 14.95 -20.38
N THR A 265 -3.08 14.42 -20.04
CA THR A 265 -3.33 13.78 -18.75
C THR A 265 -2.87 12.33 -18.76
N TYR A 266 -2.31 11.90 -17.65
CA TYR A 266 -2.00 10.49 -17.37
C TYR A 266 -2.49 10.13 -15.98
N PHE A 267 -2.28 8.87 -15.56
CA PHE A 267 -2.74 8.28 -14.29
C PHE A 267 -3.00 9.29 -13.16
N ARG A 268 -4.20 9.22 -12.56
CA ARG A 268 -4.71 10.18 -11.53
C ARG A 268 -4.66 11.65 -11.96
N ASN A 269 -4.74 11.87 -13.28
CA ASN A 269 -4.78 13.16 -13.94
C ASN A 269 -3.57 14.05 -13.67
N ASN A 270 -2.41 13.47 -13.42
CA ASN A 270 -1.14 14.17 -13.55
C ASN A 270 -0.93 14.59 -15.01
N VAL A 271 -0.07 15.59 -15.22
CA VAL A 271 0.03 16.27 -16.52
C VAL A 271 1.44 16.21 -17.08
N ILE A 272 1.54 15.95 -18.38
CA ILE A 272 2.77 16.16 -19.15
C ILE A 272 2.46 17.20 -20.23
N GLY A 273 3.23 18.28 -20.22
CA GLY A 273 3.23 19.27 -21.29
C GLY A 273 4.34 19.02 -22.30
N TYR A 274 4.06 19.34 -23.55
CA TYR A 274 5.03 19.47 -24.63
C TYR A 274 5.00 20.91 -25.14
N ASP A 275 6.10 21.62 -24.92
CA ASP A 275 6.34 22.97 -25.44
C ASP A 275 6.79 22.86 -26.89
N LYS A 276 5.95 23.29 -27.83
CA LYS A 276 6.18 23.17 -29.28
C LYS A 276 7.28 24.12 -29.76
N ASN A 277 7.47 25.24 -29.08
CA ASN A 277 8.49 26.22 -29.41
C ASN A 277 9.88 25.71 -29.03
N LYS A 278 10.02 25.12 -27.84
CA LYS A 278 11.28 24.52 -27.36
C LYS A 278 11.50 23.10 -27.84
N LYS A 279 10.43 22.40 -28.23
CA LYS A 279 10.41 20.96 -28.55
C LYS A 279 10.85 20.09 -27.39
N LEU A 280 10.39 20.43 -26.19
CA LEU A 280 10.75 19.77 -24.94
C LEU A 280 9.50 19.45 -24.13
N TYR A 281 9.61 18.42 -23.30
CA TYR A 281 8.55 17.91 -22.45
C TYR A 281 8.76 18.35 -21.01
N PHE A 282 7.68 18.54 -20.26
CA PHE A 282 7.74 18.91 -18.85
C PHE A 282 6.58 18.30 -18.06
N PRO A 283 6.84 17.74 -16.87
CA PRO A 283 5.79 17.18 -16.02
C PRO A 283 5.21 18.22 -15.04
N ILE A 284 3.97 18.02 -14.65
CA ILE A 284 3.32 18.68 -13.52
C ILE A 284 2.48 17.63 -12.77
N THR A 285 2.77 17.44 -11.48
CA THR A 285 1.95 16.61 -10.59
C THR A 285 0.83 17.47 -10.00
N VAL A 286 -0.41 17.02 -10.14
CA VAL A 286 -1.62 17.76 -9.73
C VAL A 286 -2.55 16.86 -8.91
N GLU A 287 -1.96 15.97 -8.09
CA GLU A 287 -2.68 14.93 -7.38
C GLU A 287 -3.69 15.52 -6.37
N SER A 288 -4.93 15.04 -6.49
CA SER A 288 -5.99 15.16 -5.50
C SER A 288 -6.86 13.92 -5.74
N CYS A 289 -6.88 13.00 -4.78
CA CYS A 289 -7.75 11.83 -4.81
C CYS A 289 -8.46 11.68 -3.45
N ASP A 290 -8.80 12.79 -2.80
CA ASP A 290 -9.52 12.75 -1.53
C ASP A 290 -10.97 12.25 -1.71
N ILE A 291 -11.63 12.53 -2.86
CA ILE A 291 -13.06 12.15 -3.10
C ILE A 291 -13.34 11.69 -4.56
N GLY A 292 -12.38 11.76 -5.47
CA GLY A 292 -12.52 11.28 -6.85
C GLY A 292 -11.23 11.54 -7.61
N CYS A 293 -10.86 10.63 -8.52
CA CYS A 293 -9.61 10.78 -9.29
C CYS A 293 -9.86 11.35 -10.69
N ASP A 294 -11.11 11.50 -11.12
CA ASP A 294 -11.47 12.08 -12.42
C ASP A 294 -11.32 13.61 -12.40
N LYS A 295 -10.65 14.14 -13.44
CA LYS A 295 -10.40 15.57 -13.63
C LYS A 295 -10.58 15.93 -15.09
N LYS A 296 -10.93 17.17 -15.34
CA LYS A 296 -10.99 17.77 -16.66
C LYS A 296 -9.91 18.84 -16.76
N ILE A 297 -9.17 18.85 -17.87
CA ILE A 297 -8.19 19.90 -18.15
C ILE A 297 -8.65 20.68 -19.39
N GLU A 298 -8.59 22.00 -19.31
CA GLU A 298 -8.88 22.88 -20.46
C GLU A 298 -7.98 24.12 -20.47
N PHE A 299 -7.76 24.69 -21.65
CA PHE A 299 -7.15 26.00 -21.78
C PHE A 299 -8.18 27.08 -21.45
N VAL A 300 -7.90 27.88 -20.43
CA VAL A 300 -8.70 29.08 -20.10
C VAL A 300 -8.10 30.35 -20.69
N SER A 301 -6.82 30.30 -21.07
CA SER A 301 -6.15 31.30 -21.91
C SER A 301 -5.03 30.65 -22.74
N GLU A 302 -4.28 31.45 -23.51
CA GLU A 302 -3.16 30.97 -24.32
C GLU A 302 -2.08 30.26 -23.49
N ASN A 303 -1.89 30.68 -22.25
CA ASN A 303 -0.83 30.19 -21.36
C ASN A 303 -1.36 29.64 -20.05
N GLU A 304 -2.67 29.55 -19.86
CA GLU A 304 -3.25 29.04 -18.62
C GLU A 304 -4.09 27.80 -18.89
N ILE A 305 -3.85 26.77 -18.09
CA ILE A 305 -4.70 25.59 -18.01
C ILE A 305 -5.47 25.61 -16.71
N GLU A 306 -6.72 25.17 -16.76
CA GLU A 306 -7.55 24.91 -15.59
C GLU A 306 -7.74 23.41 -15.43
N ILE A 307 -7.61 22.94 -14.19
CA ILE A 307 -7.86 21.56 -13.79
C ILE A 307 -9.08 21.58 -12.88
N SER A 308 -10.20 21.07 -13.40
CA SER A 308 -11.45 20.92 -12.67
C SER A 308 -11.58 19.49 -12.16
N TYR A 309 -12.09 19.34 -10.93
CA TYR A 309 -12.26 18.06 -10.25
C TYR A 309 -13.72 17.57 -10.35
N GLU A 310 -13.94 16.25 -10.34
CA GLU A 310 -15.29 15.66 -10.38
C GLU A 310 -16.18 16.16 -9.24
N ASP A 311 -15.62 16.30 -8.03
CA ASP A 311 -16.34 16.86 -6.90
C ASP A 311 -16.37 18.39 -6.95
N SER A 312 -17.59 18.93 -7.11
CA SER A 312 -17.89 20.36 -7.10
C SER A 312 -17.45 21.12 -5.83
N THR A 313 -17.06 20.42 -4.77
CA THR A 313 -16.55 21.03 -3.53
C THR A 313 -15.06 21.38 -3.59
N GLN A 314 -14.30 20.78 -4.51
CA GLN A 314 -12.90 21.12 -4.74
C GLN A 314 -12.78 22.28 -5.74
N GLN A 315 -12.06 23.33 -5.35
CA GLN A 315 -11.79 24.45 -6.24
C GLN A 315 -10.87 24.00 -7.38
N ALA A 316 -11.17 24.43 -8.60
CA ALA A 316 -10.31 24.18 -9.75
C ALA A 316 -8.96 24.86 -9.58
N ASP A 317 -7.90 24.19 -10.04
CA ASP A 317 -6.55 24.74 -10.05
C ASP A 317 -6.26 25.40 -11.40
N THR A 318 -5.84 26.66 -11.37
CA THR A 318 -5.39 27.37 -12.57
C THR A 318 -3.88 27.47 -12.56
N ILE A 319 -3.26 26.94 -13.61
CA ILE A 319 -1.81 26.93 -13.80
C ILE A 319 -1.46 27.84 -14.97
N ASP A 320 -0.69 28.89 -14.68
CA ASP A 320 -0.05 29.72 -15.70
C ASP A 320 1.28 29.07 -16.12
N LEU A 321 1.29 28.50 -17.33
CA LEU A 321 2.43 27.80 -17.92
C LEU A 321 3.66 28.72 -18.08
N ASN A 322 3.47 30.04 -18.22
CA ASN A 322 4.58 30.99 -18.30
C ASN A 322 5.20 31.32 -16.93
N LYS A 323 4.51 31.00 -15.83
CA LYS A 323 5.02 31.18 -14.47
C LYS A 323 5.75 29.94 -13.94
N ILE A 324 5.80 28.84 -14.69
CA ILE A 324 6.55 27.65 -14.30
C ILE A 324 8.05 27.97 -14.28
N GLU A 325 8.70 27.70 -13.15
CA GLU A 325 10.14 27.83 -13.00
C GLU A 325 10.84 26.56 -13.48
N PHE A 326 11.52 26.63 -14.63
CA PHE A 326 12.27 25.50 -15.16
C PHE A 326 13.68 25.43 -14.56
N THR A 327 13.99 24.33 -13.88
CA THR A 327 15.24 24.17 -13.11
C THR A 327 16.47 23.94 -14.00
N ASN A 328 16.26 23.39 -15.19
CA ASN A 328 17.22 23.37 -16.28
C ASN A 328 16.67 24.29 -17.38
N ASN A 329 17.13 25.54 -17.45
CA ASN A 329 16.86 26.34 -18.65
C ASN A 329 17.83 25.86 -19.74
N PRO A 330 17.38 25.12 -20.78
CA PRO A 330 18.18 25.01 -21.98
C PRO A 330 18.20 26.40 -22.61
N LEU A 331 19.40 26.97 -22.74
CA LEU A 331 19.67 28.26 -23.38
C LEU A 331 19.10 28.33 -24.79
#